data_AF-A0AAU2LF68-F1
#
_entry.id   AF-A0AAU2LF68-F1
#
_cell.length_a   1.000
_cell.length_b   1.000
_cell.length_c   1.000
_cell.angle_alpha   90.00
_cell.angle_beta   90.00
_cell.angle_gamma   90.00
#
_symmetry.space_group_name_H-M   'P 1'
#
loop_
_entity.id
_entity.type
_entity.pdbx_description
1 polymer ?
#
loop_
_entity_poly.entity_id
_entity_poly.type
_entity_poly.pdbx_seq_one_letter_code
_entity_poly.pdbx_strand_id
1 'polypeptide(L)'
;MSYQLTLPQLLDGAGIALHGHGTLPAAGLHLNHNAARHLAALARVPLPDLLRALPRPALNDTAPSAEAAARWKRLDAAQQPVRACTPCTHHRSHGTTDTAWVHPPPHRLVCPRHQQAAPDPRLASPIHTWAVPQLAAAHHAHQRLLRHPGAATAWTAARAITTRWYDHQQHLTHRWQARLTRLCAANPHLATTGSASPALLARDLVIYPETVALTRALATLPNRPHRTTNDALGLIAHRLNLTHLTPSAHDPLRIFLTHTHH
;
A
#
# COMPACT_ATOMS: atom_id res chain seq x y z
N MET A 1 18.33 -29.00 15.86
CA MET A 1 17.05 -28.99 15.13
C MET A 1 16.03 -28.23 15.97
N SER A 2 15.53 -27.09 15.49
CA SER A 2 14.44 -26.36 16.16
C SER A 2 13.10 -26.96 15.73
N TYR A 3 12.37 -27.58 16.66
CA TYR A 3 11.00 -28.00 16.41
C TYR A 3 10.13 -26.75 16.18
N GLN A 4 9.47 -26.67 15.02
CA GLN A 4 8.55 -25.58 14.69
C GLN A 4 7.12 -26.06 14.93
N LEU A 5 6.44 -25.46 15.90
CA LEU A 5 5.01 -25.68 16.12
C LEU A 5 4.24 -25.12 14.92
N THR A 6 3.29 -25.90 14.42
CA THR A 6 2.29 -25.37 13.49
C THR A 6 1.42 -24.33 14.20
N LEU A 7 0.82 -23.39 13.46
CA LEU A 7 -0.04 -22.38 14.06
C LEU A 7 -1.18 -22.98 14.92
N PRO A 8 -1.90 -24.04 14.51
CA PRO A 8 -2.88 -24.69 15.37
C PRO A 8 -2.27 -25.19 16.68
N GLN A 9 -1.14 -25.90 16.62
CA GLN A 9 -0.46 -26.40 17.82
C GLN A 9 0.00 -25.29 18.76
N LEU A 10 0.44 -24.16 18.19
CA LEU A 10 0.85 -22.98 18.96
C LEU A 10 -0.36 -22.32 19.66
N LEU A 11 -1.50 -22.22 18.98
CA LEU A 11 -2.72 -21.63 19.53
C LEU A 11 -3.36 -22.55 20.58
N ASP A 12 -3.40 -23.86 20.33
CA ASP A 12 -3.89 -24.86 21.28
C ASP A 12 -3.02 -24.87 22.55
N GLY A 13 -1.69 -24.82 22.39
CA GLY A 13 -0.75 -24.70 23.52
C GLY A 13 -0.89 -23.39 24.30
N ALA A 14 -1.48 -22.35 23.70
CA ALA A 14 -1.83 -21.09 24.35
C ALA A 14 -3.29 -21.07 24.88
N GLY A 15 -4.03 -22.18 24.82
CA GLY A 15 -5.44 -22.24 25.22
C GLY A 15 -6.38 -21.39 24.34
N ILE A 16 -5.98 -21.09 23.11
CA ILE A 16 -6.75 -20.29 22.15
C ILE A 16 -7.36 -21.23 21.12
N ALA A 17 -8.67 -21.49 21.25
CA ALA A 17 -9.39 -22.30 20.26
C ALA A 17 -9.40 -21.62 18.88
N LEU A 18 -8.84 -22.31 17.88
CA LEU A 18 -8.83 -21.89 16.47
C LEU A 18 -9.99 -22.53 15.70
N HIS A 19 -10.78 -21.70 15.03
CA HIS A 19 -11.87 -22.16 14.16
C HIS A 19 -11.57 -21.96 12.67
N GLY A 20 -11.90 -22.99 11.89
CA GLY A 20 -11.74 -23.02 10.45
C GLY A 20 -10.30 -23.23 9.99
N HIS A 21 -10.09 -23.11 8.68
CA HIS A 21 -8.79 -23.23 8.04
C HIS A 21 -8.57 -22.04 7.09
N GLY A 22 -7.32 -21.65 6.94
CA GLY A 22 -6.95 -20.54 6.08
C GLY A 22 -5.44 -20.49 5.86
N THR A 23 -5.06 -19.90 4.74
CA THR A 23 -3.66 -19.68 4.38
C THR A 23 -3.48 -18.25 3.88
N LEU A 24 -2.40 -17.62 4.30
CA LEU A 24 -2.00 -16.33 3.74
C LEU A 24 -1.62 -16.50 2.27
N PRO A 25 -1.92 -15.51 1.40
CA PRO A 25 -2.55 -14.22 1.71
C PRO A 25 -4.10 -14.25 1.67
N ALA A 26 -4.72 -15.33 1.21
CA ALA A 26 -6.17 -15.39 0.93
C ALA A 26 -7.05 -15.37 2.18
N ALA A 27 -6.51 -15.78 3.33
CA ALA A 27 -7.18 -15.74 4.62
C ALA A 27 -6.29 -15.12 5.70
N GLY A 28 -6.92 -14.38 6.61
CA GLY A 28 -6.29 -13.75 7.76
C GLY A 28 -6.75 -14.38 9.06
N LEU A 29 -5.86 -14.38 10.06
CA LEU A 29 -6.18 -14.82 11.42
C LEU A 29 -6.84 -13.66 12.18
N HIS A 30 -8.10 -13.81 12.55
CA HIS A 30 -8.81 -12.88 13.40
C HIS A 30 -8.79 -13.40 14.84
N LEU A 31 -8.30 -12.56 15.74
CA LEU A 31 -8.28 -12.82 17.17
C LEU A 31 -9.29 -11.90 17.84
N ASN A 32 -10.06 -12.43 18.79
CA ASN A 32 -10.80 -11.55 19.69
C ASN A 32 -9.83 -10.80 20.63
N HIS A 33 -10.33 -9.77 21.31
CA HIS A 33 -9.47 -8.91 22.14
C HIS A 33 -8.69 -9.67 23.23
N ASN A 34 -9.32 -10.68 23.85
CA ASN A 34 -8.68 -11.46 24.91
C ASN A 34 -7.59 -12.40 24.37
N ALA A 35 -7.86 -13.09 23.26
CA ALA A 35 -6.89 -13.93 22.58
C ALA A 35 -5.70 -13.10 22.10
N ALA A 36 -5.93 -11.90 21.52
CA ALA A 36 -4.86 -11.00 21.11
C ALA A 36 -3.97 -10.55 22.29
N ARG A 37 -4.57 -10.17 23.44
CA ARG A 37 -3.80 -9.84 24.65
C ARG A 37 -2.99 -11.01 25.18
N HIS A 38 -3.60 -12.19 25.24
CA HIS A 38 -2.93 -13.38 25.74
C HIS A 38 -1.75 -13.78 24.85
N LEU A 39 -1.95 -13.79 23.54
CA LEU A 39 -0.92 -14.11 22.56
C LEU A 39 0.20 -13.06 22.55
N ALA A 40 -0.13 -11.77 22.70
CA ALA A 40 0.85 -10.70 22.88
C ALA A 40 1.74 -10.90 24.12
N ALA A 41 1.14 -11.28 25.26
CA ALA A 41 1.87 -11.56 26.49
C ALA A 41 2.78 -12.80 26.33
N LEU A 42 2.25 -13.88 25.77
CA LEU A 42 2.98 -15.14 25.56
C LEU A 42 4.16 -14.94 24.58
N ALA A 43 3.94 -14.21 23.49
CA ALA A 43 4.97 -13.91 22.50
C ALA A 43 5.93 -12.77 22.92
N ARG A 44 5.66 -12.10 24.05
CA ARG A 44 6.38 -10.89 24.50
C ARG A 44 6.43 -9.79 23.44
N VAL A 45 5.34 -9.63 22.68
CA VAL A 45 5.19 -8.60 21.65
C VAL A 45 4.23 -7.54 22.18
N PRO A 46 4.55 -6.23 22.10
CA PRO A 46 3.59 -5.19 22.44
C PRO A 46 2.27 -5.37 21.68
N LEU A 47 1.14 -5.36 22.38
CA LEU A 47 -0.18 -5.53 21.77
C LEU A 47 -0.41 -4.60 20.55
N PRO A 48 0.00 -3.31 20.56
CA PRO A 48 -0.14 -2.45 19.38
C PRO A 48 0.63 -2.95 18.15
N ASP A 49 1.76 -3.63 18.34
CA ASP A 49 2.56 -4.18 17.26
C ASP A 49 1.94 -5.47 16.72
N LEU A 50 1.41 -6.33 17.60
CA LEU A 50 0.62 -7.51 17.19
C LEU A 50 -0.61 -7.08 16.38
N LEU A 51 -1.39 -6.13 16.87
CA LEU A 51 -2.58 -5.63 16.17
C LEU A 51 -2.26 -4.94 14.84
N ARG A 52 -1.04 -4.40 14.68
CA ARG A 52 -0.58 -3.85 13.39
C ARG A 52 -0.22 -4.95 12.37
N ALA A 53 0.17 -6.12 12.85
CA ALA A 53 0.52 -7.27 12.02
C ALA A 53 -0.71 -8.11 11.61
N LEU A 54 -1.80 -8.01 12.36
CA LEU A 54 -3.05 -8.71 12.07
C LEU A 54 -3.93 -7.98 11.04
N PRO A 55 -4.80 -8.70 10.32
CA PRO A 55 -5.81 -8.08 9.48
C PRO A 55 -6.66 -7.13 10.33
N ARG A 56 -6.83 -5.88 9.88
CA ARG A 56 -7.76 -4.97 10.55
C ARG A 56 -9.19 -5.44 10.22
N PRO A 57 -10.05 -5.69 11.22
CA PRO A 57 -11.45 -5.91 10.94
C PRO A 57 -12.01 -4.67 10.24
N ALA A 58 -12.84 -4.88 9.21
CA ALA A 58 -13.65 -3.80 8.67
C ALA A 58 -14.53 -3.27 9.82
N LEU A 59 -14.67 -1.95 9.95
CA LEU A 59 -15.45 -1.30 11.00
C LEU A 59 -16.93 -1.75 11.09
N ASN A 60 -17.39 -2.54 10.12
CA ASN A 60 -18.75 -3.06 10.01
C ASN A 60 -18.93 -4.53 10.47
N ASP A 61 -17.89 -5.19 10.99
CA ASP A 61 -18.06 -6.50 11.66
C ASP A 61 -18.62 -6.30 13.07
N THR A 62 -19.88 -5.86 13.17
CA THR A 62 -20.66 -5.90 14.40
C THR A 62 -21.27 -7.29 14.59
N ALA A 63 -20.45 -8.27 14.96
CA ALA A 63 -20.94 -9.58 15.39
C ALA A 63 -20.84 -9.72 16.93
N PRO A 64 -21.92 -10.10 17.64
CA PRO A 64 -21.92 -10.17 19.09
C PRO A 64 -21.25 -11.44 19.65
N SER A 65 -20.25 -11.23 20.50
CA SER A 65 -19.94 -11.85 21.82
C SER A 65 -19.97 -13.38 22.06
N ALA A 66 -20.25 -14.25 21.09
CA ALA A 66 -20.05 -15.71 21.22
C ALA A 66 -18.93 -16.23 20.31
N GLU A 67 -18.00 -15.34 19.94
CA GLU A 67 -16.98 -15.62 18.93
C GLU A 67 -15.80 -16.42 19.49
N ALA A 68 -15.50 -17.53 18.81
CA ALA A 68 -14.19 -18.20 18.76
C ALA A 68 -13.01 -17.29 19.12
N ALA A 69 -12.13 -17.76 20.00
CA ALA A 69 -10.94 -17.01 20.45
C ALA A 69 -10.04 -16.62 19.26
N ALA A 70 -9.90 -17.53 18.29
CA ALA A 70 -9.27 -17.29 17.01
C ALA A 70 -10.10 -17.90 15.87
N ARG A 71 -10.17 -17.22 14.71
CA ARG A 71 -10.77 -17.78 13.50
C ARG A 71 -10.05 -17.35 12.24
N TRP A 72 -10.06 -18.22 11.23
CA TRP A 72 -9.66 -17.85 9.88
C TRP A 72 -10.81 -17.12 9.17
N LYS A 73 -10.53 -15.94 8.63
CA LYS A 73 -11.46 -15.19 7.78
C LYS A 73 -10.87 -15.04 6.38
N ARG A 74 -11.66 -15.32 5.35
CA ARG A 74 -11.27 -15.00 3.96
C ARG A 74 -11.15 -13.48 3.81
N LEU A 75 -10.09 -13.04 3.16
CA LEU A 75 -9.84 -11.62 2.89
C LEU A 75 -10.19 -11.29 1.44
N ASP A 76 -10.90 -10.18 1.26
CA ASP A 76 -11.09 -9.58 -0.06
C ASP A 76 -9.73 -9.22 -0.66
N ALA A 77 -9.58 -9.31 -1.99
CA ALA A 77 -8.32 -9.07 -2.68
C ALA A 77 -7.66 -7.72 -2.31
N ALA A 78 -8.46 -6.68 -2.03
CA ALA A 78 -7.98 -5.37 -1.63
C ALA A 78 -7.44 -5.30 -0.18
N GLN A 79 -7.79 -6.27 0.67
CA GLN A 79 -7.39 -6.37 2.09
C GLN A 79 -6.28 -7.40 2.33
N GLN A 80 -6.01 -8.25 1.32
CA GLN A 80 -4.98 -9.27 1.40
C GLN A 80 -3.61 -8.65 1.68
N PRO A 81 -2.83 -9.24 2.60
CA PRO A 81 -1.49 -8.78 2.86
C PRO A 81 -0.59 -9.06 1.65
N VAL A 82 0.41 -8.21 1.46
CA VAL A 82 1.45 -8.42 0.45
C VAL A 82 2.70 -8.95 1.13
N ARG A 83 3.58 -9.63 0.39
CA ARG A 83 4.85 -10.05 0.99
C ARG A 83 5.66 -8.82 1.38
N ALA A 84 6.40 -8.92 2.48
CA ALA A 84 7.41 -7.94 2.86
C ALA A 84 8.62 -8.04 1.93
N CYS A 85 9.51 -7.05 2.01
CA CYS A 85 10.78 -7.08 1.29
C CYS A 85 11.63 -8.27 1.75
N THR A 86 11.89 -9.23 0.85
CA THR A 86 12.59 -10.49 1.12
C THR A 86 13.96 -10.28 1.79
N PRO A 87 14.85 -9.35 1.33
CA PRO A 87 16.09 -9.06 2.05
C PRO A 87 15.89 -8.46 3.45
N CYS A 88 14.87 -7.60 3.64
CA CYS A 88 14.54 -7.09 4.98
C CYS A 88 14.09 -8.21 5.91
N THR A 89 13.24 -9.12 5.41
CA THR A 89 12.73 -10.26 6.18
C THR A 89 13.88 -11.18 6.57
N HIS A 90 14.70 -11.59 5.61
CA HIS A 90 15.86 -12.43 5.85
C HIS A 90 16.82 -11.82 6.87
N HIS A 91 17.10 -10.52 6.76
CA HIS A 91 17.96 -9.83 7.71
C HIS A 91 17.34 -9.76 9.12
N ARG A 92 16.05 -9.43 9.24
CA ARG A 92 15.35 -9.31 10.54
C ARG A 92 15.07 -10.66 11.20
N SER A 93 15.02 -11.73 10.42
CA SER A 93 14.82 -13.09 10.89
C SER A 93 16.13 -13.82 11.20
N HIS A 94 17.28 -13.13 11.10
CA HIS A 94 18.60 -13.74 11.24
C HIS A 94 18.80 -14.95 10.30
N GLY A 95 18.27 -14.86 9.08
CA GLY A 95 18.37 -15.89 8.05
C GLY A 95 17.41 -17.07 8.20
N THR A 96 16.51 -17.06 9.19
CA THR A 96 15.58 -18.17 9.43
C THR A 96 14.42 -18.22 8.44
N THR A 97 14.03 -17.07 7.89
CA THR A 97 12.98 -16.99 6.87
C THR A 97 13.14 -15.75 6.01
N ASP A 98 12.78 -15.87 4.75
CA ASP A 98 12.72 -14.79 3.77
C ASP A 98 11.27 -14.33 3.52
N THR A 99 10.31 -15.04 4.12
CA THR A 99 8.88 -14.89 3.89
C THR A 99 8.22 -14.25 5.10
N ALA A 100 7.72 -13.05 4.89
CA ALA A 100 6.84 -12.38 5.83
C ALA A 100 5.73 -11.67 5.05
N TRP A 101 4.58 -11.52 5.69
CA TRP A 101 3.42 -10.85 5.15
C TRP A 101 3.18 -9.58 5.95
N VAL A 102 2.85 -8.50 5.25
CA VAL A 102 2.45 -7.24 5.87
C VAL A 102 1.10 -6.87 5.30
N HIS A 103 0.18 -6.36 6.11
CA HIS A 103 -0.94 -5.59 5.60
C HIS A 103 -0.41 -4.19 5.35
N PRO A 104 0.10 -3.89 4.13
CA PRO A 104 0.65 -2.58 3.93
C PRO A 104 -0.55 -1.62 4.02
N PRO A 105 -0.43 -0.52 4.76
CA PRO A 105 -1.31 0.58 4.44
C PRO A 105 -1.11 0.95 2.95
N PRO A 106 -2.12 1.51 2.26
CA PRO A 106 -2.21 1.60 0.79
C PRO A 106 -1.09 2.40 0.09
N HIS A 107 -0.12 2.87 0.87
CA HIS A 107 0.97 3.76 0.53
C HIS A 107 2.36 3.12 0.39
N ARG A 108 2.56 1.89 0.88
CA ARG A 108 3.90 1.27 0.88
C ARG A 108 4.14 0.43 -0.37
N LEU A 109 4.56 1.11 -1.44
CA LEU A 109 4.80 0.48 -2.75
C LEU A 109 6.26 0.04 -2.98
N VAL A 110 7.21 0.55 -2.19
CA VAL A 110 8.64 0.26 -2.34
C VAL A 110 9.34 0.10 -1.00
N CYS A 111 10.39 -0.70 -1.01
CA CYS A 111 11.44 -0.75 0.01
C CYS A 111 12.62 0.10 -0.48
N PRO A 112 12.85 1.30 0.08
CA PRO A 112 13.95 2.15 -0.36
C PRO A 112 15.33 1.58 0.01
N ARG A 113 15.43 0.83 1.11
CA ARG A 113 16.70 0.24 1.58
C ARG A 113 17.27 -0.78 0.60
N HIS A 114 16.41 -1.63 0.04
CA HIS A 114 16.81 -2.68 -0.90
C HIS A 114 16.37 -2.37 -2.33
N GLN A 115 15.91 -1.13 -2.58
CA GLN A 115 15.50 -0.62 -3.89
C GLN A 115 14.65 -1.63 -4.66
N GLN A 116 13.59 -2.10 -4.01
CA GLN A 116 12.69 -3.14 -4.51
C GLN A 116 11.23 -2.69 -4.34
N ALA A 117 10.36 -3.02 -5.28
CA ALA A 117 8.92 -2.85 -5.15
C ALA A 117 8.32 -3.81 -4.11
N ALA A 118 7.17 -3.45 -3.57
CA ALA A 118 6.36 -4.42 -2.84
C ALA A 118 6.12 -5.64 -3.74
N PRO A 119 6.38 -6.86 -3.25
CA PRO A 119 6.09 -8.09 -3.98
C PRO A 119 4.66 -8.11 -4.52
N ASP A 120 4.55 -8.42 -5.81
CA ASP A 120 3.28 -8.58 -6.52
C ASP A 120 3.03 -10.08 -6.72
N PRO A 121 1.86 -10.62 -6.34
CA PRO A 121 1.56 -12.04 -6.51
C PRO A 121 1.58 -12.51 -7.97
N ARG A 122 1.48 -11.58 -8.93
CA ARG A 122 1.58 -11.87 -10.37
C ARG A 122 3.03 -12.06 -10.84
N LEU A 123 4.01 -11.76 -9.99
CA LEU A 123 5.43 -11.80 -10.33
C LEU A 123 6.17 -12.85 -9.47
N ALA A 124 6.95 -13.70 -10.13
CA ALA A 124 7.85 -14.64 -9.43
C ALA A 124 9.08 -13.94 -8.85
N SER A 125 9.50 -12.82 -9.46
CA SER A 125 10.68 -12.04 -9.07
C SER A 125 10.27 -10.62 -8.68
N PRO A 126 10.98 -9.98 -7.73
CA PRO A 126 10.70 -8.60 -7.37
C PRO A 126 11.11 -7.62 -8.47
N ILE A 127 10.36 -6.52 -8.59
CA ILE A 127 10.79 -5.39 -9.42
C ILE A 127 11.85 -4.58 -8.66
N HIS A 128 13.03 -4.47 -9.25
CA HIS A 128 14.09 -3.59 -8.78
C HIS A 128 13.81 -2.14 -9.21
N THR A 129 13.95 -1.21 -8.26
CA THR A 129 13.61 0.21 -8.42
C THR A 129 14.83 1.13 -8.49
N TRP A 130 16.05 0.58 -8.45
CA TRP A 130 17.30 1.33 -8.47
C TRP A 130 17.44 2.23 -9.71
N ALA A 131 16.92 1.80 -10.86
CA ALA A 131 16.95 2.55 -12.12
C ALA A 131 16.01 3.77 -12.14
N VAL A 132 15.17 3.93 -11.12
CA VAL A 132 14.20 5.03 -10.98
C VAL A 132 14.33 5.67 -9.60
N PRO A 133 15.35 6.51 -9.36
CA PRO A 133 15.60 7.12 -8.05
C PRO A 133 14.44 7.99 -7.56
N GLN A 134 13.58 8.47 -8.46
CA GLN A 134 12.35 9.19 -8.10
C GLN A 134 11.43 8.37 -7.19
N LEU A 135 11.45 7.03 -7.26
CA LEU A 135 10.64 6.16 -6.40
C LEU A 135 11.11 6.20 -4.95
N ALA A 136 12.42 6.19 -4.70
CA ALA A 136 12.97 6.32 -3.36
C ALA A 136 12.68 7.71 -2.79
N ALA A 137 12.88 8.76 -3.59
CA ALA A 137 12.56 10.13 -3.18
C ALA A 137 11.07 10.31 -2.84
N ALA A 138 10.18 9.79 -3.70
CA ALA A 138 8.74 9.78 -3.47
C ALA A 138 8.37 9.00 -2.20
N HIS A 139 9.02 7.86 -1.95
CA HIS A 139 8.80 7.09 -0.73
C HIS A 139 9.13 7.90 0.53
N HIS A 140 10.30 8.55 0.57
CA HIS A 140 10.68 9.39 1.72
C HIS A 140 9.73 10.58 1.89
N ALA A 141 9.33 11.21 0.78
CA ALA A 141 8.34 12.27 0.78
C ALA A 141 6.99 11.81 1.33
N HIS A 142 6.58 10.58 1.00
CA HIS A 142 5.36 9.97 1.49
C HIS A 142 5.44 9.66 2.98
N GLN A 143 6.55 9.08 3.46
CA GLN A 143 6.73 8.79 4.90
C GLN A 143 6.57 10.04 5.77
N ARG A 144 7.06 11.19 5.30
CA ARG A 144 6.83 12.47 5.98
C ARG A 144 5.36 12.89 5.92
N LEU A 145 4.73 12.73 4.77
CA LEU A 145 3.33 13.12 4.53
C LEU A 145 2.34 12.34 5.38
N LEU A 146 2.60 11.06 5.69
CA LEU A 146 1.72 10.24 6.53
C LEU A 146 1.55 10.77 7.95
N ARG A 147 2.39 11.71 8.39
CA ARG A 147 2.23 12.41 9.68
C ARG A 147 1.20 13.54 9.62
N HIS A 148 0.74 13.92 8.43
CA HIS A 148 -0.18 15.05 8.25
C HIS A 148 -1.64 14.61 8.45
N PRO A 149 -2.44 15.37 9.22
CA PRO A 149 -3.86 15.12 9.35
C PRO A 149 -4.53 15.28 7.97
N GLY A 150 -5.22 14.22 7.49
CA GLY A 150 -5.85 14.22 6.16
C GLY A 150 -5.01 13.62 5.02
N ALA A 151 -3.75 13.24 5.26
CA ALA A 151 -2.91 12.58 4.24
C ALA A 151 -3.52 11.27 3.72
N ALA A 152 -4.18 10.49 4.58
CA ALA A 152 -4.81 9.24 4.17
C ALA A 152 -5.97 9.46 3.18
N THR A 153 -6.86 10.41 3.45
CA THR A 153 -7.98 10.76 2.55
C THR A 153 -7.46 11.34 1.24
N ALA A 154 -6.51 12.28 1.32
CA ALA A 154 -5.86 12.85 0.15
C ALA A 154 -5.15 11.79 -0.70
N TRP A 155 -4.58 10.76 -0.07
CA TRP A 155 -3.88 9.68 -0.77
C TRP A 155 -4.84 8.85 -1.60
N THR A 156 -5.99 8.48 -1.02
CA THR A 156 -7.02 7.72 -1.73
C THR A 156 -7.51 8.49 -2.96
N ALA A 157 -7.82 9.78 -2.80
CA ALA A 157 -8.23 10.63 -3.92
C ALA A 157 -7.12 10.77 -4.97
N ALA A 158 -5.90 11.09 -4.56
CA ALA A 158 -4.76 11.26 -5.45
C ALA A 158 -4.42 9.98 -6.21
N ARG A 159 -4.52 8.81 -5.57
CA ARG A 159 -4.30 7.51 -6.21
C ARG A 159 -5.34 7.26 -7.30
N ALA A 160 -6.63 7.46 -7.00
CA ALA A 160 -7.69 7.31 -7.99
C ALA A 160 -7.51 8.27 -9.18
N ILE A 161 -7.22 9.55 -8.91
CA ILE A 161 -6.97 10.58 -9.93
C ILE A 161 -5.78 10.19 -10.81
N THR A 162 -4.64 9.85 -10.22
CA THR A 162 -3.42 9.52 -10.99
C THR A 162 -3.51 8.21 -11.75
N THR A 163 -4.24 7.21 -11.24
CA THR A 163 -4.57 6.00 -12.01
C THR A 163 -5.43 6.36 -13.22
N ARG A 164 -6.49 7.16 -13.03
CA ARG A 164 -7.35 7.60 -14.15
C ARG A 164 -6.57 8.42 -15.17
N TRP A 165 -5.67 9.29 -14.72
CA TRP A 165 -4.80 10.06 -15.60
C TRP A 165 -3.84 9.15 -16.38
N TYR A 166 -3.27 8.12 -15.75
CA TYR A 166 -2.43 7.15 -16.44
C TYR A 166 -3.17 6.39 -17.54
N ASP A 167 -4.43 6.02 -17.27
CA ASP A 167 -5.22 5.25 -18.22
C ASP A 167 -5.79 6.12 -19.37
N HIS A 168 -6.01 7.44 -19.16
CA HIS A 168 -6.79 8.26 -20.10
C HIS A 168 -6.25 9.67 -20.41
N GLN A 169 -5.18 10.16 -19.78
CA GLN A 169 -4.73 11.55 -19.90
C GLN A 169 -3.25 11.68 -20.26
N GLN A 170 -2.91 12.72 -21.02
CA GLN A 170 -1.61 12.83 -21.67
C GLN A 170 -0.57 13.70 -20.94
N HIS A 171 -0.98 14.54 -19.98
CA HIS A 171 -0.12 15.60 -19.41
C HIS A 171 1.08 15.08 -18.61
N LEU A 172 1.12 13.78 -18.27
CA LEU A 172 2.26 13.13 -17.60
C LEU A 172 2.84 11.96 -18.41
N THR A 173 2.31 11.67 -19.60
CA THR A 173 2.65 10.48 -20.40
C THR A 173 4.15 10.36 -20.63
N HIS A 174 4.84 11.43 -21.02
CA HIS A 174 6.28 11.36 -21.26
C HIS A 174 7.07 10.94 -20.01
N ARG A 175 6.73 11.47 -18.83
CA ARG A 175 7.41 11.12 -17.56
C ARG A 175 7.13 9.67 -17.16
N TRP A 176 5.90 9.23 -17.37
CA TRP A 176 5.48 7.86 -17.10
C TRP A 176 6.12 6.86 -18.04
N GLN A 177 6.12 7.15 -19.34
CA GLN A 177 6.77 6.33 -20.36
C GLN A 177 8.26 6.19 -20.08
N ALA A 178 8.96 7.30 -19.80
CA ALA A 178 10.38 7.28 -19.48
C ALA A 178 10.70 6.41 -18.25
N ARG A 179 9.87 6.46 -17.21
CA ARG A 179 10.05 5.61 -16.02
C ARG A 179 9.69 4.16 -16.27
N LEU A 180 8.63 3.89 -17.03
CA LEU A 180 8.28 2.53 -17.44
C LEU A 180 9.43 1.91 -18.25
N THR A 181 9.99 2.62 -19.23
CA THR A 181 11.13 2.15 -20.02
C THR A 181 12.33 1.81 -19.14
N ARG A 182 12.67 2.67 -18.17
CA ARG A 182 13.77 2.38 -17.22
C ARG A 182 13.49 1.18 -16.33
N LEU A 183 12.26 1.02 -15.86
CA LEU A 183 11.85 -0.15 -15.08
C LEU A 183 11.94 -1.43 -15.90
N CYS A 184 11.43 -1.44 -17.14
CA CYS A 184 11.52 -2.58 -18.03
C CYS A 184 12.98 -2.94 -18.36
N ALA A 185 13.82 -1.95 -18.65
CA ALA A 185 15.24 -2.18 -18.95
C ALA A 185 15.99 -2.82 -17.76
N ALA A 186 15.70 -2.39 -16.53
CA ALA A 186 16.31 -2.94 -15.32
C ALA A 186 15.67 -4.26 -14.85
N ASN A 187 14.51 -4.63 -15.41
CA ASN A 187 13.74 -5.81 -15.00
C ASN A 187 13.25 -6.58 -16.23
N PRO A 188 14.13 -7.31 -16.95
CA PRO A 188 13.77 -8.01 -18.19
C PRO A 188 12.63 -9.01 -18.03
N HIS A 189 12.48 -9.60 -16.84
CA HIS A 189 11.40 -10.54 -16.51
C HIS A 189 10.00 -9.92 -16.64
N LEU A 190 9.86 -8.58 -16.58
CA LEU A 190 8.56 -7.92 -16.80
C LEU A 190 8.00 -8.16 -18.20
N ALA A 191 8.85 -8.37 -19.21
CA ALA A 191 8.42 -8.66 -20.58
C ALA A 191 8.00 -10.12 -20.78
N THR A 192 8.43 -11.02 -19.90
CA THR A 192 8.22 -12.47 -20.05
C THR A 192 7.23 -13.04 -19.03
N THR A 193 6.77 -12.26 -18.06
CA THR A 193 5.90 -12.74 -16.98
C THR A 193 4.41 -12.66 -17.35
N GLY A 194 3.85 -13.81 -17.74
CA GLY A 194 2.39 -14.01 -17.82
C GLY A 194 1.67 -13.21 -18.91
N SER A 195 0.35 -13.02 -18.72
CA SER A 195 -0.53 -12.32 -19.68
C SER A 195 -0.67 -10.82 -19.43
N ALA A 196 -0.09 -10.29 -18.35
CA ALA A 196 -0.20 -8.88 -17.99
C ALA A 196 0.93 -8.06 -18.63
N SER A 197 0.58 -6.93 -19.25
CA SER A 197 1.59 -6.05 -19.84
C SER A 197 2.51 -5.44 -18.77
N PRO A 198 3.79 -5.12 -19.10
CA PRO A 198 4.69 -4.42 -18.19
C PRO A 198 4.08 -3.10 -17.68
N ALA A 199 3.30 -2.42 -18.52
CA ALA A 199 2.59 -1.20 -18.17
C ALA A 199 1.59 -1.41 -17.02
N LEU A 200 0.89 -2.54 -17.00
CA LEU A 200 -0.07 -2.87 -15.94
C LEU A 200 0.63 -3.35 -14.66
N LEU A 201 1.70 -4.12 -14.79
CA LEU A 201 2.50 -4.63 -13.67
C LEU A 201 3.23 -3.51 -12.93
N ALA A 202 3.77 -2.54 -13.67
CA ALA A 202 4.53 -1.43 -13.11
C ALA A 202 3.70 -0.17 -12.83
N ARG A 203 2.41 -0.12 -13.18
CA ARG A 203 1.56 1.09 -13.12
C ARG A 203 1.68 1.84 -11.80
N ASP A 204 1.50 1.12 -10.68
CA ASP A 204 1.53 1.70 -9.34
C ASP A 204 2.89 2.37 -9.02
N LEU A 205 4.00 1.79 -9.51
CA LEU A 205 5.33 2.40 -9.40
C LEU A 205 5.45 3.61 -10.33
N VAL A 206 4.96 3.48 -11.57
CA VAL A 206 5.02 4.53 -12.58
C VAL A 206 4.18 5.75 -12.19
N ILE A 207 3.09 5.64 -11.44
CA ILE A 207 2.35 6.82 -10.99
C ILE A 207 2.80 7.34 -9.62
N TYR A 208 3.56 6.54 -8.85
CA TYR A 208 3.85 6.80 -7.44
C TYR A 208 4.37 8.21 -7.12
N PRO A 209 5.37 8.77 -7.82
CA PRO A 209 5.88 10.10 -7.54
C PRO A 209 4.81 11.20 -7.68
N GLU A 210 4.00 11.14 -8.74
CA GLU A 210 2.91 12.10 -8.95
C GLU A 210 1.77 11.87 -7.97
N THR A 211 1.47 10.62 -7.59
CA THR A 211 0.49 10.34 -6.54
C THR A 211 0.92 10.97 -5.22
N VAL A 212 2.20 10.85 -4.83
CA VAL A 212 2.73 11.47 -3.59
C VAL A 212 2.70 13.00 -3.66
N ALA A 213 3.09 13.57 -4.80
CA ALA A 213 3.07 15.02 -4.99
C ALA A 213 1.63 15.58 -4.97
N LEU A 214 0.69 14.91 -5.63
CA LEU A 214 -0.73 15.27 -5.61
C LEU A 214 -1.34 15.09 -4.21
N THR A 215 -1.00 14.00 -3.51
CA THR A 215 -1.45 13.80 -2.12
C THR A 215 -1.01 14.94 -1.23
N ARG A 216 0.26 15.34 -1.33
CA ARG A 216 0.77 16.49 -0.59
C ARG A 216 0.02 17.75 -1.00
N ALA A 217 -0.23 17.92 -2.29
CA ALA A 217 -0.93 19.07 -2.79
C ALA A 217 -2.32 19.17 -2.15
N LEU A 218 -3.13 18.12 -2.25
CA LEU A 218 -4.49 18.05 -1.71
C LEU A 218 -4.51 18.17 -0.18
N ALA A 219 -3.62 17.47 0.54
CA ALA A 219 -3.58 17.49 2.01
C ALA A 219 -3.17 18.87 2.58
N THR A 220 -2.47 19.69 1.80
CA THR A 220 -1.96 21.01 2.23
C THR A 220 -2.52 22.15 1.38
N LEU A 221 -3.65 21.94 0.70
CA LEU A 221 -4.38 23.03 0.08
C LEU A 221 -4.88 23.93 1.20
N PRO A 222 -4.50 25.22 1.25
CA PRO A 222 -5.02 26.09 2.29
C PRO A 222 -6.52 26.27 2.11
N ASN A 223 -7.29 26.01 3.18
CA ASN A 223 -8.71 26.34 3.31
C ASN A 223 -8.85 27.86 3.35
N ARG A 224 -9.01 28.50 2.19
CA ARG A 224 -9.39 29.93 2.13
C ARG A 224 -10.79 30.05 1.55
N PRO A 225 -11.65 30.88 2.15
CA PRO A 225 -13.07 30.98 1.78
C PRO A 225 -13.35 31.49 0.36
N HIS A 226 -12.34 31.97 -0.39
CA HIS A 226 -12.51 32.54 -1.73
C HIS A 226 -11.56 31.97 -2.79
N ARG A 227 -11.06 30.73 -2.61
CA ARG A 227 -10.23 30.12 -3.64
C ARG A 227 -11.09 29.56 -4.77
N THR A 228 -10.80 29.95 -6.02
CA THR A 228 -11.43 29.34 -7.19
C THR A 228 -10.80 27.98 -7.52
N THR A 229 -11.53 27.09 -8.19
CA THR A 229 -10.97 25.82 -8.71
C THR A 229 -9.73 26.06 -9.56
N ASN A 230 -9.67 27.15 -10.32
CA ASN A 230 -8.54 27.49 -11.18
C ASN A 230 -7.27 27.82 -10.35
N ASP A 231 -7.41 28.53 -9.23
CA ASP A 231 -6.29 28.82 -8.33
C ASP A 231 -5.73 27.53 -7.68
N ALA A 232 -6.63 26.62 -7.29
CA ALA A 232 -6.24 25.31 -6.76
C ALA A 232 -5.47 24.50 -7.82
N LEU A 233 -5.96 24.50 -9.06
CA LEU A 233 -5.30 23.84 -10.19
C LEU A 233 -3.93 24.43 -10.49
N GLY A 234 -3.76 25.75 -10.44
CA GLY A 234 -2.46 26.41 -10.60
C GLY A 234 -1.43 25.97 -9.56
N LEU A 235 -1.85 25.88 -8.28
CA LEU A 235 -0.97 25.39 -7.22
C LEU A 235 -0.63 23.90 -7.35
N ILE A 236 -1.60 23.09 -7.77
CA ILE A 236 -1.37 21.67 -8.02
C ILE A 236 -0.42 21.48 -9.20
N ALA A 237 -0.60 22.24 -10.28
CA ALA A 237 0.31 22.24 -11.43
C ALA A 237 1.73 22.55 -10.99
N HIS A 238 1.92 23.62 -10.22
CA HIS A 238 3.21 23.99 -9.67
C HIS A 238 3.82 22.87 -8.81
N ARG A 239 3.05 22.26 -7.90
CA ARG A 239 3.51 21.15 -7.03
C ARG A 239 3.83 19.86 -7.80
N LEU A 240 3.22 19.66 -8.97
CA LEU A 240 3.53 18.57 -9.90
C LEU A 240 4.65 18.93 -10.89
N ASN A 241 5.26 20.11 -10.76
CA ASN A 241 6.22 20.67 -11.72
C ASN A 241 5.67 20.69 -13.15
N LEU A 242 4.39 21.04 -13.31
CA LEU A 242 3.74 21.22 -14.60
C LEU A 242 3.67 22.71 -14.92
N THR A 243 3.90 23.07 -16.17
CA THR A 243 3.75 24.46 -16.66
C THR A 243 2.29 24.90 -16.58
N HIS A 244 1.37 24.01 -16.92
CA HIS A 244 -0.06 24.21 -16.77
C HIS A 244 -0.78 22.88 -16.54
N LEU A 245 -1.93 22.95 -15.87
CA LEU A 245 -2.87 21.83 -15.71
C LEU A 245 -4.25 22.32 -16.14
N THR A 246 -4.69 21.93 -17.35
CA THR A 246 -6.03 22.22 -17.90
C THR A 246 -6.88 20.94 -17.92
N PRO A 247 -7.36 20.47 -16.76
CA PRO A 247 -8.23 19.30 -16.72
C PRO A 247 -9.58 19.63 -17.37
N SER A 248 -10.11 18.68 -18.13
CA SER A 248 -11.45 18.81 -18.72
C SER A 248 -12.53 18.87 -17.63
N ALA A 249 -13.77 19.23 -17.99
CA ALA A 249 -14.89 19.29 -17.06
C ALA A 249 -15.12 17.99 -16.29
N HIS A 250 -14.86 16.85 -16.93
CA HIS A 250 -15.05 15.50 -16.39
C HIS A 250 -13.79 14.91 -15.77
N ASP A 251 -12.72 15.70 -15.63
CA ASP A 251 -11.49 15.22 -15.01
C ASP A 251 -11.72 14.96 -13.51
N PRO A 252 -11.25 13.82 -12.98
CA PRO A 252 -11.49 13.46 -11.59
C PRO A 252 -10.89 14.46 -10.58
N LEU A 253 -9.80 15.17 -10.92
CA LEU A 253 -9.28 16.22 -10.06
C LEU A 253 -10.21 17.42 -10.01
N ARG A 254 -10.74 17.84 -11.17
CA ARG A 254 -11.65 18.97 -11.24
C ARG A 254 -12.94 18.67 -10.47
N ILE A 255 -13.50 17.47 -10.65
CA ILE A 255 -14.66 16.98 -9.89
C ILE A 255 -14.35 16.96 -8.39
N PHE A 256 -13.21 16.41 -7.98
CA PHE A 256 -12.82 16.36 -6.58
C PHE A 256 -12.77 17.76 -5.95
N LEU A 257 -12.14 18.73 -6.64
CA LEU A 257 -12.02 20.10 -6.16
C LEU A 257 -13.36 20.82 -6.09
N THR A 258 -14.32 20.56 -7.00
CA THR A 258 -15.64 21.20 -6.90
C THR A 258 -16.49 20.60 -5.78
N HIS A 259 -16.40 19.29 -5.52
CA HIS A 259 -17.26 18.63 -4.53
C HIS A 259 -16.73 18.73 -3.09
N THR A 260 -15.45 19.01 -2.88
CA THR A 260 -14.85 19.13 -1.53
C THR A 260 -14.74 20.56 -1.03
N HIS A 261 -15.10 21.55 -1.85
CA HIS A 261 -15.05 22.98 -1.54
C HIS A 261 -16.44 23.66 -1.52
N HIS A 262 -17.52 22.87 -1.43
CA HIS A 262 -18.88 23.33 -1.13
C HIS A 262 -19.29 22.90 0.27
#